data_AF-A0A314YFL8-F1
#
_entry.id   AF-A0A314YFL8-F1
#
_cell.length_a   1.000
_cell.length_b   1.000
_cell.length_c   1.000
_cell.angle_alpha   90.00
_cell.angle_beta   90.00
_cell.angle_gamma   90.00
#
_symmetry.space_group_name_H-M   'P 1'
#
loop_
_entity.id
_entity.type
_entity.pdbx_description
1 polymer ?
#
loop_
_entity_poly.entity_id
_entity_poly.type
_entity_poly.pdbx_seq_one_letter_code
_entity_poly.pdbx_strand_id
1 'polypeptide(L)'
;MLIIFIATLFGLGSSFTATDNLGQIGEVLGYKPQAINTFVSLHSIWNFFGQILSGFTSEILLMKYKIPRPLMLTLALILASFDYLFIVFPFHGSLYFASVIIGFTLRLQLPLCVTIIYELFRLKHYALLLNFSQLISPLASYILSVKITGALYDKEANKELHRLGLQRRASL
;
A
#
# COMPACT_ATOMS: atom_id res chain seq x y z
N MET A 1 -1.45 -21.29 -2.98
CA MET A 1 -2.23 -20.11 -3.43
C MET A 1 -2.75 -19.27 -2.29
N LEU A 2 -3.42 -19.87 -1.29
CA LEU A 2 -4.01 -19.13 -0.18
C LEU A 2 -3.03 -18.18 0.54
N ILE A 3 -1.78 -18.60 0.76
CA ILE A 3 -0.75 -17.74 1.39
C ILE A 3 -0.45 -16.50 0.55
N ILE A 4 -0.23 -16.65 -0.76
CA ILE A 4 0.03 -15.51 -1.66
C ILE A 4 -1.19 -14.61 -1.73
N PHE A 5 -2.39 -15.19 -1.74
CA PHE A 5 -3.64 -14.44 -1.73
C PHE A 5 -3.76 -13.57 -0.47
N ILE A 6 -3.58 -14.16 0.71
CA ILE A 6 -3.62 -13.44 1.99
C ILE A 6 -2.52 -12.38 2.06
N ALA A 7 -1.29 -12.73 1.70
CA ALA A 7 -0.16 -11.80 1.71
C ALA A 7 -0.39 -10.62 0.75
N THR A 8 -0.95 -10.86 -0.42
CA THR A 8 -1.27 -9.81 -1.39
C THR A 8 -2.45 -8.95 -0.93
N LEU A 9 -3.49 -9.56 -0.35
CA LEU A 9 -4.67 -8.85 0.15
C LEU A 9 -4.29 -7.88 1.26
N PHE A 10 -3.54 -8.33 2.27
CA PHE A 10 -3.12 -7.46 3.36
C PHE A 10 -1.93 -6.56 2.96
N GLY A 11 -0.98 -7.04 2.17
CA GLY A 11 0.17 -6.25 1.71
C GLY A 11 -0.23 -5.09 0.80
N LEU A 12 -0.84 -5.40 -0.36
CA LEU A 12 -1.25 -4.35 -1.31
C LEU A 12 -2.41 -3.53 -0.75
N GLY A 13 -3.38 -4.19 -0.08
CA GLY A 13 -4.54 -3.50 0.45
C GLY A 13 -4.22 -2.47 1.54
N SER A 14 -3.28 -2.80 2.43
CA SER A 14 -2.80 -1.85 3.43
C SER A 14 -2.07 -0.68 2.75
N SER A 15 -1.17 -0.96 1.81
CA SER A 15 -0.43 0.04 1.04
C SER A 15 -1.39 0.98 0.24
N PHE A 16 -2.45 0.43 -0.35
CA PHE A 16 -3.51 1.22 -1.00
C PHE A 16 -4.26 2.08 0.01
N THR A 17 -4.62 1.53 1.17
CA THR A 17 -5.28 2.29 2.23
C THR A 17 -4.45 3.49 2.68
N ALA A 18 -3.14 3.30 2.87
CA ALA A 18 -2.23 4.39 3.22
C ALA A 18 -2.12 5.44 2.10
N THR A 19 -2.11 4.98 0.83
CA THR A 19 -2.05 5.86 -0.35
C THR A 19 -3.32 6.69 -0.52
N ASP A 20 -4.49 6.05 -0.44
CA ASP A 20 -5.80 6.68 -0.62
C ASP A 20 -6.07 7.74 0.46
N ASN A 21 -5.54 7.53 1.68
CA ASN A 21 -5.73 8.42 2.82
C ASN A 21 -4.56 9.37 3.06
N LEU A 22 -3.51 9.33 2.24
CA LEU A 22 -2.28 10.12 2.44
C LEU A 22 -2.56 11.63 2.50
N GLY A 23 -3.51 12.10 1.70
CA GLY A 23 -3.97 13.49 1.71
C GLY A 23 -4.60 13.88 3.05
N GLN A 24 -5.57 13.10 3.51
CA GLN A 24 -6.27 13.35 4.78
C GLN A 24 -5.32 13.28 5.98
N ILE A 25 -4.38 12.31 5.98
CA ILE A 25 -3.34 12.21 7.00
C ILE A 25 -2.49 13.48 7.01
N GLY A 26 -2.09 13.99 5.84
CA GLY A 26 -1.34 15.24 5.72
C GLY A 26 -2.08 16.46 6.25
N GLU A 27 -3.38 16.57 5.97
CA GLU A 27 -4.23 17.66 6.46
C GLU A 27 -4.32 17.66 7.99
N VAL A 28 -4.59 16.50 8.61
CA VAL A 28 -4.70 16.36 10.07
C VAL A 28 -3.38 16.64 10.78
N LEU A 29 -2.25 16.28 10.15
CA LEU A 29 -0.91 16.61 10.67
C LEU A 29 -0.51 18.08 10.45
N GLY A 30 -1.37 18.90 9.85
CA GLY A 30 -1.14 20.33 9.65
C GLY A 30 -0.23 20.69 8.48
N TYR A 31 -0.02 19.78 7.52
CA TYR A 31 0.75 20.07 6.32
C TYR A 31 -0.02 21.01 5.39
N LYS A 32 0.69 21.93 4.74
CA LYS A 32 0.11 22.79 3.71
C LYS A 32 -0.32 21.96 2.49
N PRO A 33 -1.41 22.33 1.78
CA PRO A 33 -1.86 21.60 0.58
C PRO A 33 -0.77 21.40 -0.48
N GLN A 34 0.14 22.39 -0.65
CA GLN A 34 1.26 22.27 -1.58
C GLN A 34 2.23 21.13 -1.20
N ALA A 35 2.48 20.95 0.10
CA ALA A 35 3.34 19.86 0.59
C ALA A 35 2.66 18.50 0.38
N ILE A 36 1.36 18.41 0.62
CA ILE A 36 0.56 17.19 0.39
C ILE A 36 0.61 16.78 -1.09
N ASN A 37 0.39 17.72 -2.00
CA ASN A 37 0.51 17.46 -3.45
C ASN A 37 1.91 17.01 -3.83
N THR A 38 2.94 17.53 -3.17
CA THR A 38 4.33 17.08 -3.36
C THR A 38 4.51 15.63 -2.91
N PHE A 39 3.91 15.23 -1.77
CA PHE A 39 3.97 13.84 -1.30
C PHE A 39 3.26 12.86 -2.25
N VAL A 40 2.10 13.23 -2.80
CA VAL A 40 1.38 12.44 -3.81
C VAL A 40 2.22 12.29 -5.09
N SER A 41 2.91 13.36 -5.50
CA SER A 41 3.82 13.32 -6.64
C SER A 41 5.04 12.42 -6.38
N LEU A 42 5.65 12.54 -5.21
CA LEU A 42 6.76 11.68 -4.78
C LEU A 42 6.36 10.21 -4.73
N HIS A 43 5.20 9.91 -4.17
CA HIS A 43 4.64 8.56 -4.17
C HIS A 43 4.63 7.99 -5.60
N SER A 44 4.17 8.76 -6.59
CA SER A 44 4.14 8.33 -8.01
C SER A 44 5.53 8.08 -8.61
N ILE A 45 6.52 8.89 -8.24
CA ILE A 45 7.92 8.70 -8.69
C ILE A 45 8.50 7.40 -8.09
N TRP A 46 8.30 7.19 -6.80
CA TRP A 46 8.82 6.00 -6.11
C TRP A 46 8.09 4.72 -6.51
N ASN A 47 6.81 4.82 -6.89
CA ASN A 47 6.09 3.73 -7.56
C ASN A 47 6.84 3.25 -8.82
N PHE A 48 7.21 4.18 -9.70
CA PHE A 48 7.91 3.84 -10.94
C PHE A 48 9.23 3.12 -10.64
N PHE A 49 10.03 3.63 -9.72
CA PHE A 49 11.29 2.98 -9.32
C PHE A 49 11.06 1.61 -8.68
N GLY A 50 10.05 1.45 -7.84
CA GLY A 50 9.73 0.17 -7.21
C GLY A 50 9.35 -0.90 -8.23
N GLN A 51 8.61 -0.53 -9.28
CA GLN A 51 8.25 -1.45 -10.35
C GLN A 51 9.48 -1.91 -11.16
N ILE A 52 10.36 -0.98 -11.52
CA ILE A 52 11.59 -1.30 -12.25
C ILE A 52 12.50 -2.18 -11.40
N LEU A 53 12.75 -1.77 -10.15
CA LEU A 53 13.69 -2.47 -9.27
C LEU A 53 13.21 -3.87 -8.94
N SER A 54 11.91 -4.08 -8.66
CA SER A 54 11.40 -5.42 -8.41
C SER A 54 11.58 -6.36 -9.61
N GLY A 55 11.35 -5.88 -10.84
CA GLY A 55 11.56 -6.67 -12.05
C GLY A 55 13.01 -7.13 -12.22
N PHE A 56 13.95 -6.18 -12.31
CA PHE A 56 15.36 -6.50 -12.55
C PHE A 56 16.03 -7.18 -11.35
N THR A 57 15.82 -6.65 -10.14
CA THR A 57 16.48 -7.16 -8.93
C THR A 57 16.01 -8.58 -8.64
N SER A 58 14.72 -8.89 -8.84
CA SER A 58 14.26 -10.25 -8.58
C SER A 58 14.86 -11.29 -9.54
N GLU A 59 15.13 -10.92 -10.79
CA GLU A 59 15.83 -11.77 -11.74
C GLU A 59 17.31 -11.96 -11.36
N ILE A 60 18.00 -10.87 -11.03
CA ILE A 60 19.42 -10.92 -10.63
C ILE A 60 19.59 -11.75 -9.36
N LEU A 61 18.74 -11.53 -8.35
CA LEU A 61 18.80 -12.25 -7.09
C LEU A 61 18.49 -13.75 -7.25
N LEU A 62 17.54 -14.10 -8.13
CA LEU A 62 17.23 -15.49 -8.43
C LEU A 62 18.37 -16.16 -9.22
N MET A 63 18.87 -15.53 -10.29
CA MET A 63 19.87 -16.14 -11.16
C MET A 63 21.24 -16.24 -10.50
N LYS A 64 21.71 -15.15 -9.87
CA LYS A 64 23.06 -15.04 -9.31
C LYS A 64 23.17 -15.59 -7.89
N TYR A 65 22.16 -15.35 -7.04
CA TYR A 65 22.21 -15.69 -5.62
C TYR A 65 21.24 -16.81 -5.21
N LYS A 66 20.45 -17.35 -6.14
CA LYS A 66 19.44 -18.40 -5.88
C LYS A 66 18.45 -18.04 -4.78
N ILE A 67 18.23 -16.75 -4.55
CA ILE A 67 17.27 -16.27 -3.56
C ILE A 67 15.86 -16.50 -4.11
N PRO A 68 14.97 -17.17 -3.35
CA PRO A 68 13.61 -17.42 -3.81
C PRO A 68 12.79 -16.12 -3.79
N ARG A 69 11.99 -15.86 -4.83
CA ARG A 69 11.14 -14.65 -4.92
C ARG A 69 10.14 -14.49 -3.76
N PRO A 70 9.56 -15.55 -3.17
CA PRO A 70 8.77 -15.41 -1.95
C PRO A 70 9.52 -14.76 -0.79
N LEU A 71 10.82 -15.02 -0.63
CA LEU A 71 11.64 -14.35 0.40
C LEU A 71 11.79 -12.86 0.09
N MET A 72 11.97 -12.50 -1.19
CA MET A 72 12.00 -11.10 -1.62
C MET A 72 10.67 -10.39 -1.33
N LEU A 73 9.54 -11.07 -1.54
CA LEU A 73 8.22 -10.55 -1.18
C LEU A 73 8.08 -10.34 0.33
N THR A 74 8.57 -11.27 1.16
CA THR A 74 8.59 -11.09 2.62
C THR A 74 9.42 -9.86 3.02
N LEU A 75 10.60 -9.67 2.44
CA LEU A 75 11.43 -8.49 2.69
C LEU A 75 10.71 -7.20 2.25
N ALA A 76 10.01 -7.22 1.12
CA ALA A 76 9.21 -6.08 0.66
C ALA A 76 8.05 -5.75 1.62
N LEU A 77 7.39 -6.76 2.19
CA LEU A 77 6.33 -6.58 3.19
C LEU A 77 6.87 -6.05 4.53
N ILE A 78 8.05 -6.51 4.96
CA ILE A 78 8.75 -5.94 6.11
C ILE A 78 9.09 -4.47 5.86
N LEU A 79 9.59 -4.15 4.66
CA LEU A 79 9.87 -2.77 4.28
C LEU A 79 8.59 -1.91 4.28
N ALA A 80 7.47 -2.47 3.79
CA ALA A 80 6.13 -1.87 3.83
C ALA A 80 5.51 -1.77 5.24
N SER A 81 6.18 -2.26 6.27
CA SER A 81 5.74 -2.05 7.65
C SER A 81 6.35 -0.77 8.24
N PHE A 82 7.46 -0.27 7.67
CA PHE A 82 8.13 0.91 8.18
C PHE A 82 7.39 2.21 7.88
N ASP A 83 6.67 2.32 6.76
CA ASP A 83 5.86 3.50 6.48
C ASP A 83 4.78 3.75 7.55
N TYR A 84 4.16 2.69 8.06
CA TYR A 84 3.23 2.81 9.19
C TYR A 84 3.88 3.37 10.45
N LEU A 85 5.15 3.04 10.71
CA LEU A 85 5.87 3.63 11.85
C LEU A 85 6.05 5.14 11.67
N PHE A 86 6.34 5.61 10.46
CA PHE A 86 6.44 7.04 10.16
C PHE A 86 5.09 7.79 10.23
N ILE A 87 3.99 7.10 9.93
CA ILE A 87 2.64 7.65 10.06
C ILE A 87 2.22 7.73 11.54
N VAL A 88 2.47 6.68 12.32
CA VAL A 88 2.05 6.60 13.73
C VAL A 88 2.89 7.48 14.65
N PHE A 89 4.19 7.64 14.36
CA PHE A 89 5.09 8.50 15.12
C PHE A 89 5.48 9.75 14.30
N PRO A 90 4.58 10.73 14.16
CA PRO A 90 4.83 11.88 13.31
C PRO A 90 5.94 12.79 13.88
N PHE A 91 6.89 13.14 13.03
CA PHE A 91 7.91 14.16 13.27
C PHE A 91 8.02 15.05 12.01
N HIS A 92 8.81 16.12 12.08
CA HIS A 92 9.01 17.01 10.94
C HIS A 92 9.51 16.25 9.70
N GLY A 93 8.67 16.11 8.67
CA GLY A 93 8.98 15.37 7.46
C GLY A 93 8.72 13.87 7.50
N SER A 94 8.08 13.34 8.56
CA SER A 94 7.75 11.89 8.60
C SER A 94 6.87 11.45 7.44
N LEU A 95 5.91 12.30 7.03
CA LEU A 95 5.00 12.02 5.91
C LEU A 95 5.73 12.03 4.56
N TYR A 96 6.82 12.80 4.43
CA TYR A 96 7.70 12.72 3.27
C TYR A 96 8.31 11.31 3.18
N PHE A 97 8.95 10.83 4.24
CA PHE A 97 9.55 9.49 4.26
C PHE A 97 8.51 8.40 4.06
N ALA A 98 7.33 8.51 4.69
CA ALA A 98 6.23 7.58 4.49
C ALA A 98 5.81 7.54 3.02
N SER A 99 5.60 8.69 2.35
CA SER A 99 5.17 8.73 0.94
C SER A 99 6.16 8.03 0.00
N VAL A 100 7.46 8.18 0.26
CA VAL A 100 8.55 7.53 -0.48
C VAL A 100 8.51 6.01 -0.29
N ILE A 101 8.46 5.57 0.97
CA ILE A 101 8.47 4.14 1.31
C ILE A 101 7.21 3.46 0.77
N ILE A 102 6.03 4.03 0.98
CA ILE A 102 4.75 3.49 0.50
C ILE A 102 4.77 3.34 -1.03
N GLY A 103 5.19 4.39 -1.75
CA GLY A 103 5.23 4.33 -3.21
C GLY A 103 6.17 3.24 -3.71
N PHE A 104 7.35 3.15 -3.10
CA PHE A 104 8.35 2.14 -3.44
C PHE A 104 7.85 0.71 -3.15
N THR A 105 7.41 0.44 -1.92
CA THR A 105 7.05 -0.91 -1.46
C THR A 105 5.76 -1.41 -2.10
N LEU A 106 4.79 -0.54 -2.35
CA LEU A 106 3.55 -0.88 -3.07
C LEU A 106 3.86 -1.50 -4.44
N ARG A 107 4.84 -0.94 -5.16
CA ARG A 107 5.22 -1.42 -6.51
C ARG A 107 6.28 -2.50 -6.50
N LEU A 108 6.89 -2.79 -5.37
CA LEU A 108 7.70 -4.00 -5.23
C LEU A 108 6.82 -5.25 -5.23
N GLN A 109 5.67 -5.19 -4.53
CA GLN A 109 4.84 -6.37 -4.26
C GLN A 109 4.16 -6.93 -5.52
N LEU A 110 3.58 -6.08 -6.37
CA LEU A 110 2.77 -6.55 -7.50
C LEU A 110 3.58 -7.36 -8.54
N PRO A 111 4.73 -6.88 -9.06
CA PRO A 111 5.54 -7.66 -10.00
C PRO A 111 6.04 -8.96 -9.38
N LEU A 112 6.48 -8.92 -8.11
CA LEU A 112 6.90 -10.13 -7.39
C LEU A 112 5.76 -11.16 -7.31
N CYS A 113 4.54 -10.74 -6.96
CA CYS A 113 3.39 -11.64 -6.90
C CYS A 113 3.08 -12.27 -8.26
N VAL A 114 3.08 -11.49 -9.34
CA VAL A 114 2.84 -12.01 -10.70
C VAL A 114 3.89 -13.06 -11.09
N THR A 115 5.16 -12.78 -10.84
CA THR A 115 6.23 -13.73 -11.16
C THR A 115 6.18 -14.98 -10.28
N ILE A 116 5.87 -14.86 -8.99
CA ILE A 116 5.71 -16.01 -8.09
C ILE A 116 4.54 -16.90 -8.55
N ILE A 117 3.41 -16.31 -8.96
CA ILE A 117 2.26 -17.07 -9.48
C ILE A 117 2.67 -17.83 -10.75
N TYR A 118 3.42 -17.19 -11.65
CA TYR A 118 3.96 -17.82 -12.85
C TYR A 118 4.87 -19.01 -12.53
N GLU A 119 5.82 -18.84 -11.61
CA GLU A 119 6.79 -19.88 -11.22
C GLU A 119 6.14 -21.10 -10.56
N LEU A 120 5.15 -20.88 -9.68
CA LEU A 120 4.55 -21.94 -8.88
C LEU A 120 3.46 -22.74 -9.63
N PHE A 121 2.64 -22.08 -10.46
CA PHE A 121 1.45 -22.71 -11.05
C PHE A 121 1.61 -23.06 -12.51
N ARG A 122 2.70 -22.57 -13.13
CA ARG A 122 3.01 -22.73 -14.56
C ARG A 122 1.85 -22.26 -15.45
N LEU A 123 2.02 -22.42 -16.76
CA LEU A 123 1.15 -21.79 -17.77
C LEU A 123 -0.32 -22.26 -17.72
N LYS A 124 -0.61 -23.48 -17.24
CA LYS A 124 -1.95 -24.08 -17.34
C LYS A 124 -3.04 -23.31 -16.58
N HIS A 125 -2.70 -22.69 -15.45
CA HIS A 125 -3.65 -21.93 -14.62
C HIS A 125 -3.24 -20.47 -14.42
N TYR A 126 -2.17 -20.03 -15.10
CA TYR A 126 -1.61 -18.69 -14.92
C TYR A 126 -2.61 -17.58 -15.21
N ALA A 127 -3.32 -17.64 -16.34
CA ALA A 127 -4.30 -16.61 -16.72
C ALA A 127 -5.44 -16.48 -15.71
N LEU A 128 -5.95 -17.60 -15.19
CA LEU A 128 -7.00 -17.60 -14.18
C LEU A 128 -6.49 -16.96 -12.87
N LEU A 129 -5.33 -17.41 -12.38
CA LEU A 129 -4.74 -16.93 -11.13
C LEU A 129 -4.32 -15.46 -11.20
N LEU A 130 -3.86 -15.00 -12.36
CA LEU A 130 -3.53 -13.60 -12.60
C LEU A 130 -4.78 -12.72 -12.50
N ASN A 131 -5.89 -13.11 -13.13
CA ASN A 131 -7.15 -12.38 -13.03
C ASN A 131 -7.66 -12.34 -11.59
N PHE A 132 -7.61 -13.45 -10.87
CA PHE A 132 -7.93 -13.48 -9.44
C PHE A 132 -7.02 -12.53 -8.63
N SER A 133 -5.71 -12.53 -8.90
CA SER A 133 -4.76 -11.63 -8.24
C SER A 133 -5.03 -10.15 -8.53
N GLN A 134 -5.49 -9.81 -9.73
CA GLN A 134 -5.86 -8.44 -10.07
C GLN A 134 -7.13 -8.02 -9.34
N LEU A 135 -8.12 -8.90 -9.20
CA LEU A 135 -9.35 -8.66 -8.43
C LEU A 135 -9.09 -8.43 -6.93
N ILE A 136 -7.99 -8.96 -6.38
CA ILE A 136 -7.60 -8.71 -4.98
C ILE A 136 -7.35 -7.23 -4.73
N SER A 137 -6.76 -6.50 -5.69
CA SER A 137 -6.40 -5.09 -5.48
C SER A 137 -7.61 -4.20 -5.16
N PRO A 138 -8.67 -4.14 -6.01
CA PRO A 138 -9.87 -3.37 -5.69
C PRO A 138 -10.65 -3.94 -4.50
N LEU A 139 -10.67 -5.28 -4.32
CA LEU A 139 -11.32 -5.90 -3.17
C LEU A 139 -10.65 -5.48 -1.85
N ALA A 140 -9.32 -5.50 -1.81
CA ALA A 140 -8.54 -5.16 -0.64
C ALA A 140 -8.64 -3.67 -0.31
N SER A 141 -8.55 -2.79 -1.32
CA SER A 141 -8.79 -1.35 -1.13
C SER A 141 -10.22 -1.10 -0.62
N TYR A 142 -11.24 -1.74 -1.18
CA TYR A 142 -12.61 -1.57 -0.69
C TYR A 142 -12.79 -2.01 0.76
N ILE A 143 -12.28 -3.19 1.14
CA ILE A 143 -12.41 -3.70 2.51
C ILE A 143 -11.61 -2.86 3.49
N LEU A 144 -10.34 -2.60 3.22
CA LEU A 144 -9.45 -1.94 4.17
C LEU A 144 -9.61 -0.41 4.16
N SER A 145 -9.64 0.22 2.99
CA SER A 145 -9.72 1.67 2.84
C SER A 145 -11.14 2.18 3.10
N VAL A 146 -12.14 1.61 2.43
CA VAL A 146 -13.53 2.12 2.53
C VAL A 146 -14.26 1.59 3.76
N LYS A 147 -14.34 0.26 3.93
CA LYS A 147 -15.16 -0.33 5.00
C LYS A 147 -14.54 -0.20 6.39
N ILE A 148 -13.23 -0.40 6.51
CA ILE A 148 -12.55 -0.37 7.81
C ILE A 148 -12.07 1.03 8.15
N THR A 149 -11.15 1.60 7.35
CA THR A 149 -10.56 2.92 7.64
C THR A 149 -11.61 4.03 7.56
N GLY A 150 -12.48 4.03 6.53
CA GLY A 150 -13.58 4.98 6.43
C GLY A 150 -14.50 4.98 7.65
N ALA A 151 -14.90 3.80 8.14
CA ALA A 151 -15.74 3.69 9.33
C ALA A 151 -15.03 4.18 10.61
N LEU A 152 -13.72 3.95 10.73
CA LEU A 152 -12.91 4.47 11.84
C LEU A 152 -12.80 6.00 11.78
N TYR A 153 -12.56 6.56 10.60
CA TYR A 153 -12.47 8.01 10.40
C TYR A 153 -13.80 8.68 10.69
N ASP A 154 -14.91 8.12 10.23
CA ASP A 154 -16.26 8.61 10.54
C ASP A 154 -16.56 8.59 12.04
N LYS A 155 -16.12 7.54 12.74
CA LYS A 155 -16.28 7.42 14.19
C LYS A 155 -15.52 8.52 14.94
N GLU A 156 -14.26 8.77 14.58
CA GLU A 156 -13.46 9.84 15.21
C GLU A 156 -13.98 11.23 14.84
N ALA A 157 -14.40 11.45 13.58
CA ALA A 157 -15.02 12.70 13.16
C ALA A 157 -16.31 13.00 13.94
N ASN A 158 -17.16 12.00 14.15
CA ASN A 158 -18.37 12.16 14.97
C ASN A 158 -18.05 12.46 16.43
N LYS A 159 -17.03 11.81 17.00
CA LYS A 159 -16.58 12.06 18.38
C LYS A 159 -16.08 13.49 18.56
N GLU A 160 -15.35 14.02 17.58
CA GLU A 160 -14.88 15.41 17.60
C GLU A 160 -16.04 16.40 17.44
N LEU A 161 -16.99 16.13 16.53
CA LEU A 161 -18.21 16.93 16.40
C LEU A 161 -19.00 16.98 17.71
N HIS A 162 -19.17 15.85 18.40
CA HIS A 162 -19.81 15.80 19.71
C HIS A 162 -19.07 16.62 20.77
N ARG A 163 -17.73 16.62 20.77
CA ARG A 163 -16.92 17.48 21.67
C ARG A 163 -17.15 18.96 21.40
N LEU A 164 -17.33 19.34 20.13
CA LEU A 164 -17.60 20.70 19.70
C LEU A 164 -19.08 21.10 19.82
N GLY A 165 -19.97 20.18 20.25
CA GLY A 165 -21.42 20.42 20.31
C GLY A 165 -22.10 20.54 18.95
N LEU A 166 -21.44 20.10 17.88
CA LEU A 166 -21.91 20.19 16.49
C LEU A 166 -22.47 18.83 16.05
N GLN A 167 -23.43 18.84 15.12
CA GLN A 167 -23.90 17.64 14.43
C GLN A 167 -23.43 17.63 12.97
N ARG A 168 -23.06 16.46 12.46
CA ARG A 168 -22.63 16.29 11.07
C ARG A 168 -23.80 16.63 10.15
N ARG A 169 -23.64 17.62 9.27
CA ARG A 169 -24.61 17.84 8.18
C ARG A 169 -24.57 16.61 7.27
N ALA A 170 -25.71 15.97 7.05
CA ALA A 170 -25.83 14.87 6.10
C ALA A 170 -25.44 15.40 4.71
N SER A 171 -24.31 14.91 4.17
CA SER A 171 -23.97 15.08 2.77
C SER A 171 -24.82 14.09 1.96
N LEU A 172 -25.82 14.62 1.27
CA LEU A 172 -26.58 13.94 0.20
C LEU A 172 -25.65 13.60 -0.98
#